data_AF-A0A9K3GFJ6-F1
#
_entry.id   AF-A0A9K3GFJ6-F1
#
_cell.length_a   1.000
_cell.length_b   1.000
_cell.length_c   1.000
_cell.angle_alpha   90.00
_cell.angle_beta   90.00
_cell.angle_gamma   90.00
#
_symmetry.space_group_name_H-M   'P 1'
#
loop_
_entity.id
_entity.type
_entity.pdbx_description
1 polymer ?
#
loop_
_entity_poly.entity_id
_entity_poly.type
_entity_poly.pdbx_seq_one_letter_code
_entity_poly.pdbx_strand_id
1 'polypeptide(L)'
;MSCPLESMGSAPANPSLPPVPSDPSKVKLTQYASGAGCACKLRPAALMDALHMQKETQFDDPNLLLGFQTSDDASVYKLRDDLAIVQTCTVVTLSPSLPLSLSLTQATSSPLSSMTPSPSAALLPPTRSVTCMPWGPTLAVCAFPSVTLPLETLSLILDGATAMCKEASVSISGGHTLELAEPLFGLSCTGTVHPDKVWKNGGAKAGDLLVLTKPLGTGISTTLLKKGVTTPDSLALSEAAIESMTTLNKGGMEAALDLMDRHPGAVHSCTDVTGFGLAAHSVEMARASGMGVVLDLEALPLLDSVETLLKEHRHTAVLSGARTNVQFCGDDLRVTEAAQSNPALAPRLAVAADPQTSGGLLFAVAPAHALELVGLLRAKGGMLESSQIVGLVVESDADRVVLSAGPCSATDIASAGVYVHPYPKPEATPAPAPVSAPAPAAVPTASGANPAYAPAATSQAGKVCLLTRPHMGEDGPLGRKLVRGLLTLMADGETLPSVLFMANTGIELTYGSDAGVLAALSKLHSRGVDVVTCVTCVNDLGYKGTLPKVGRLGTAVESLNYIMGTGPYVTLA
;
A
#
# COMPACT_ATOMS: atom_id res chain seq x y z
N MET A 1 21.68 -33.40 -40.25
CA MET A 1 20.60 -32.39 -40.17
C MET A 1 20.60 -31.86 -38.74
N SER A 2 21.29 -30.75 -38.52
CA SER A 2 21.32 -30.03 -37.23
C SER A 2 20.13 -29.07 -37.17
N CYS A 3 19.46 -29.04 -36.02
CA CYS A 3 18.24 -28.28 -35.79
C CYS A 3 18.52 -26.76 -35.82
N PRO A 4 17.78 -25.95 -36.61
CA PRO A 4 17.97 -24.51 -36.70
C PRO A 4 17.14 -23.80 -35.62
N LEU A 5 17.63 -23.73 -34.39
CA LEU A 5 16.98 -22.95 -33.31
C LEU A 5 17.92 -21.97 -32.59
N GLU A 6 19.18 -21.86 -32.98
CA GLU A 6 20.17 -20.98 -32.30
C GLU A 6 20.19 -19.51 -32.79
N SER A 7 19.17 -19.02 -33.53
CA SER A 7 19.20 -17.66 -34.10
C SER A 7 18.10 -16.70 -33.69
N MET A 8 17.29 -17.02 -32.67
CA MET A 8 16.35 -16.03 -32.13
C MET A 8 17.04 -15.20 -31.05
N GLY A 9 17.53 -14.03 -31.47
CA GLY A 9 18.16 -13.04 -30.61
C GLY A 9 17.28 -12.65 -29.42
N SER A 10 17.93 -12.32 -28.31
CA SER A 10 17.32 -11.82 -27.08
C SER A 10 16.33 -10.69 -27.37
N ALA A 11 15.14 -10.75 -26.75
CA ALA A 11 14.17 -9.67 -26.79
C ALA A 11 14.84 -8.34 -26.36
N PRO A 12 14.53 -7.21 -27.02
CA PRO A 12 15.10 -5.92 -26.63
C PRO A 12 14.68 -5.58 -25.20
N ALA A 13 15.65 -5.19 -24.38
CA ALA A 13 15.41 -4.71 -23.02
C ALA A 13 14.44 -3.51 -23.06
N ASN A 14 13.49 -3.50 -22.12
CA ASN A 14 12.53 -2.40 -21.98
C ASN A 14 13.29 -1.11 -21.58
N PRO A 15 13.28 -0.04 -22.41
CA PRO A 15 14.15 1.13 -22.22
C PRO A 15 13.92 1.92 -20.92
N SER A 16 12.78 1.71 -20.24
CA SER A 16 12.45 2.39 -18.99
C SER A 16 13.07 1.78 -17.73
N LEU A 17 13.75 0.63 -17.83
CA LEU A 17 14.34 -0.05 -16.68
C LEU A 17 15.85 0.24 -16.60
N PRO A 18 16.37 0.61 -15.41
CA PRO A 18 17.80 0.88 -15.23
C PRO A 18 18.62 -0.38 -15.52
N PRO A 19 19.87 -0.23 -16.01
CA PRO A 19 20.70 -1.36 -16.36
C PRO A 19 20.91 -2.28 -15.15
N VAL A 20 20.72 -3.58 -15.37
CA VAL A 20 20.90 -4.62 -14.37
C VAL A 20 22.36 -4.65 -13.91
N PRO A 21 22.65 -4.49 -12.62
CA PRO A 21 24.00 -4.66 -12.09
C PRO A 21 24.53 -6.06 -12.38
N SER A 22 25.81 -6.18 -12.74
CA SER A 22 26.47 -7.48 -12.96
C SER A 22 26.56 -8.36 -11.70
N ASP A 23 26.33 -7.76 -10.54
CA ASP A 23 26.29 -8.41 -9.24
C ASP A 23 24.82 -8.48 -8.78
N PRO A 24 24.22 -9.70 -8.71
CA PRO A 24 22.82 -9.89 -8.33
C PRO A 24 22.48 -9.30 -6.95
N SER A 25 23.46 -9.18 -6.04
CA SER A 25 23.27 -8.59 -4.71
C SER A 25 23.05 -7.07 -4.72
N LYS A 26 23.41 -6.41 -5.84
CA LYS A 26 23.26 -4.96 -6.05
C LYS A 26 22.00 -4.57 -6.81
N VAL A 27 21.22 -5.56 -7.27
CA VAL A 27 19.94 -5.34 -7.94
C VAL A 27 18.98 -4.67 -6.97
N LYS A 28 18.50 -3.47 -7.33
CA LYS A 28 17.45 -2.77 -6.59
C LYS A 28 16.10 -3.15 -7.17
N LEU A 29 15.43 -4.12 -6.54
CA LEU A 29 14.07 -4.52 -6.94
C LEU A 29 13.05 -3.34 -6.91
N THR A 30 13.43 -2.19 -6.33
CA THR A 30 12.60 -0.97 -6.20
C THR A 30 12.19 -0.39 -7.53
N GLN A 31 13.04 -0.60 -8.52
CA GLN A 31 12.89 -0.04 -9.85
C GLN A 31 11.93 -0.88 -10.71
N TYR A 32 11.52 -2.05 -10.21
CA TYR A 32 10.72 -3.05 -10.93
C TYR A 32 9.32 -3.26 -10.33
N ALA A 33 8.94 -2.55 -9.25
CA ALA A 33 7.64 -2.67 -8.60
C ALA A 33 6.91 -1.32 -8.46
N SER A 34 5.66 -1.26 -8.91
CA SER A 34 4.80 -0.07 -8.83
C SER A 34 4.46 0.37 -7.41
N GLY A 35 4.26 -0.56 -6.46
CA GLY A 35 4.00 -0.24 -5.05
C GLY A 35 5.10 -0.69 -4.08
N ALA A 36 4.83 -0.64 -2.78
CA ALA A 36 5.80 -0.94 -1.71
C ALA A 36 5.25 -2.02 -0.77
N GLY A 37 5.40 -3.30 -1.14
CA GLY A 37 5.14 -4.43 -0.25
C GLY A 37 3.66 -4.67 -0.01
N CYS A 38 3.25 -4.79 1.26
CA CYS A 38 1.84 -4.92 1.63
C CYS A 38 0.98 -3.69 1.24
N ALA A 39 1.61 -2.56 0.88
CA ALA A 39 0.90 -1.39 0.33
C ALA A 39 0.34 -1.62 -1.10
N CYS A 40 0.65 -2.76 -1.72
CA CYS A 40 0.10 -3.17 -3.01
C CYS A 40 -1.20 -3.97 -2.90
N LYS A 41 -1.71 -4.22 -1.68
CA LYS A 41 -3.04 -4.83 -1.50
C LYS A 41 -4.09 -3.99 -2.25
N LEU A 42 -5.08 -4.67 -2.84
CA LEU A 42 -6.28 -4.00 -3.29
C LEU A 42 -6.85 -3.19 -2.12
N ARG A 43 -7.38 -1.99 -2.41
CA ARG A 43 -7.93 -1.11 -1.37
C ARG A 43 -8.95 -1.89 -0.53
N PRO A 44 -8.90 -1.85 0.81
CA PRO A 44 -9.76 -2.65 1.67
C PRO A 44 -11.25 -2.60 1.27
N ALA A 45 -11.78 -1.40 0.99
CA ALA A 45 -13.16 -1.22 0.54
C ALA A 45 -13.47 -1.97 -0.76
N ALA A 46 -12.58 -1.89 -1.76
CA ALA A 46 -12.76 -2.58 -3.04
C ALA A 46 -12.67 -4.10 -2.91
N LEU A 47 -11.82 -4.61 -1.99
CA LEU A 47 -11.77 -6.04 -1.67
C LEU A 47 -13.06 -6.50 -0.99
N MET A 48 -13.55 -5.75 -0.01
CA MET A 48 -14.79 -6.05 0.69
C MET A 48 -15.98 -6.03 -0.26
N ASP A 49 -16.07 -5.05 -1.16
CA ASP A 49 -17.12 -5.00 -2.20
C ASP A 49 -17.08 -6.26 -3.08
N ALA A 50 -15.89 -6.66 -3.55
CA ALA A 50 -15.73 -7.85 -4.38
C ALA A 50 -16.12 -9.14 -3.63
N LEU A 51 -15.75 -9.27 -2.36
CA LEU A 51 -16.12 -10.42 -1.52
C LEU A 51 -17.61 -10.43 -1.20
N HIS A 52 -18.23 -9.26 -0.99
CA HIS A 52 -19.66 -9.14 -0.78
C HIS A 52 -20.48 -9.58 -2.00
N MET A 53 -19.99 -9.34 -3.22
CA MET A 53 -20.61 -9.86 -4.44
C MET A 53 -20.64 -11.39 -4.49
N GLN A 54 -19.82 -12.09 -3.69
CA GLN A 54 -19.78 -13.55 -3.63
C GLN A 54 -20.63 -14.15 -2.51
N LYS A 55 -21.14 -13.35 -1.56
CA LYS A 55 -21.89 -13.84 -0.37
C LYS A 55 -23.12 -14.67 -0.76
N GLU A 56 -23.84 -14.30 -1.82
CA GLU A 56 -25.04 -15.01 -2.25
C GLU A 56 -24.76 -16.33 -2.99
N THR A 57 -23.51 -16.57 -3.40
CA THR A 57 -23.09 -17.76 -4.16
C THR A 57 -22.37 -18.81 -3.31
N GLN A 58 -22.23 -18.58 -2.00
CA GLN A 58 -21.51 -19.50 -1.13
C GLN A 58 -22.34 -20.74 -0.80
N PHE A 59 -21.68 -21.90 -0.86
CA PHE A 59 -22.19 -23.13 -0.29
C PHE A 59 -21.97 -23.12 1.24
N ASP A 60 -23.01 -23.44 2.00
CA ASP A 60 -22.93 -23.57 3.46
C ASP A 60 -22.28 -24.90 3.83
N ASP A 61 -20.99 -24.85 4.19
CA ASP A 61 -20.22 -26.03 4.61
C ASP A 61 -20.01 -26.00 6.13
N PRO A 62 -20.62 -26.93 6.89
CA PRO A 62 -20.51 -26.95 8.35
C PRO A 62 -19.08 -27.26 8.85
N ASN A 63 -18.18 -27.73 7.99
CA ASN A 63 -16.79 -27.96 8.35
C ASN A 63 -15.92 -26.71 8.17
N LEU A 64 -16.38 -25.68 7.46
CA LEU A 64 -15.66 -24.41 7.35
C LEU A 64 -15.90 -23.59 8.63
N LEU A 65 -14.98 -23.73 9.60
CA LEU A 65 -15.09 -23.08 10.91
C LEU A 65 -14.78 -21.58 10.86
N LEU A 66 -13.94 -21.18 9.91
CA LEU A 66 -13.50 -19.80 9.71
C LEU A 66 -13.28 -19.56 8.22
N GLY A 67 -13.95 -18.55 7.68
CA GLY A 67 -13.80 -18.08 6.30
C GLY A 67 -13.65 -16.56 6.27
N PHE A 68 -14.00 -15.93 5.16
CA PHE A 68 -13.86 -14.47 5.04
C PHE A 68 -15.01 -13.67 5.71
N GLN A 69 -16.01 -14.33 6.30
CA GLN A 69 -17.20 -13.65 6.82
C GLN A 69 -16.88 -12.64 7.94
N THR A 70 -15.85 -12.94 8.74
CA THR A 70 -15.35 -12.13 9.85
C THR A 70 -14.02 -11.44 9.55
N SER A 71 -13.57 -11.43 8.29
CA SER A 71 -12.25 -10.89 7.91
C SER A 71 -11.06 -11.50 8.66
N ASP A 72 -11.11 -12.81 8.97
CA ASP A 72 -10.01 -13.48 9.67
C ASP A 72 -8.77 -13.67 8.78
N ASP A 73 -7.61 -13.81 9.44
CA ASP A 73 -6.29 -13.86 8.81
C ASP A 73 -5.97 -15.18 8.08
N ALA A 74 -6.78 -16.21 8.33
CA ALA A 74 -6.67 -17.52 7.71
C ALA A 74 -8.03 -18.22 7.61
N SER A 75 -8.15 -19.17 6.69
CA SER A 75 -9.28 -20.10 6.69
C SER A 75 -9.02 -21.26 7.65
N VAL A 76 -10.06 -21.74 8.32
CA VAL A 76 -10.00 -22.92 9.18
C VAL A 76 -11.06 -23.92 8.76
N TYR A 77 -10.63 -25.12 8.41
CA TYR A 77 -11.48 -26.20 7.93
C TYR A 77 -11.34 -27.44 8.79
N LYS A 78 -12.43 -27.86 9.42
CA LYS A 78 -12.51 -29.03 10.29
C LYS A 78 -12.38 -30.31 9.47
N LEU A 79 -11.39 -31.14 9.80
CA LEU A 79 -11.28 -32.49 9.23
C LEU A 79 -11.95 -33.54 10.13
N ARG A 80 -11.80 -33.36 11.44
CA ARG A 80 -12.33 -34.23 12.50
C ARG A 80 -12.59 -33.39 13.75
N ASP A 81 -13.19 -33.98 14.77
CA ASP A 81 -13.48 -33.30 16.05
C ASP A 81 -12.24 -32.79 16.77
N ASP A 82 -11.09 -33.44 16.58
CA ASP A 82 -9.81 -33.12 17.20
C ASP A 82 -8.82 -32.38 16.30
N LEU A 83 -9.17 -32.18 15.02
CA LEU A 83 -8.24 -31.71 13.99
C LEU A 83 -8.92 -30.83 12.94
N ALA A 84 -8.43 -29.61 12.79
CA ALA A 84 -8.71 -28.72 11.68
C ALA A 84 -7.43 -28.35 10.95
N ILE A 85 -7.55 -28.07 9.66
CA ILE A 85 -6.52 -27.43 8.86
C ILE A 85 -6.71 -25.93 8.93
N VAL A 86 -5.60 -25.20 9.06
CA VAL A 86 -5.52 -23.75 8.83
C VAL A 86 -4.83 -23.53 7.49
N GLN A 87 -5.36 -22.66 6.64
CA GLN A 87 -4.71 -22.26 5.38
C GLN A 87 -4.76 -20.76 5.17
N THR A 88 -3.64 -20.22 4.71
CA THR A 88 -3.52 -18.82 4.31
C THR A 88 -2.61 -18.71 3.09
N CYS A 89 -2.81 -17.66 2.29
CA CYS A 89 -1.96 -17.35 1.16
C CYS A 89 -1.73 -15.86 1.12
N THR A 90 -0.47 -15.46 1.08
CA THR A 90 -0.09 -14.06 0.92
C THR A 90 0.95 -13.96 -0.18
N VAL A 91 0.67 -13.08 -1.14
CA VAL A 91 1.59 -12.68 -2.21
C VAL A 91 1.79 -11.18 -2.10
N VAL A 92 3.03 -10.74 -2.17
CA VAL A 92 3.41 -9.33 -2.12
C VAL A 92 4.29 -9.02 -3.32
N THR A 93 4.22 -7.78 -3.79
CA THR A 93 5.29 -7.25 -4.64
C THR A 93 6.56 -7.24 -3.82
N LEU A 94 7.69 -7.60 -4.42
CA LEU A 94 8.98 -7.48 -3.76
C LEU A 94 9.30 -5.99 -3.54
N SER A 95 8.95 -5.47 -2.35
CA SER A 95 9.29 -4.13 -1.88
C SER A 95 10.74 -4.10 -1.47
N PRO A 96 11.44 -2.96 -1.60
CA PRO A 96 12.77 -3.08 -2.16
C PRO A 96 13.84 -2.28 -1.41
N SER A 97 13.67 -2.07 -0.11
CA SER A 97 14.63 -1.34 0.73
C SER A 97 15.86 -2.15 1.15
N LEU A 98 16.15 -3.25 0.45
CA LEU A 98 16.78 -4.38 1.09
C LEU A 98 17.64 -5.21 0.14
N PRO A 99 18.92 -5.52 0.48
CA PRO A 99 19.71 -6.51 -0.25
C PRO A 99 18.89 -7.76 -0.53
N LEU A 100 19.18 -8.44 -1.64
CA LEU A 100 18.31 -9.48 -2.17
C LEU A 100 17.88 -10.56 -1.17
N SER A 101 18.70 -10.86 -0.17
CA SER A 101 18.41 -11.69 1.01
C SER A 101 17.16 -11.28 1.82
N LEU A 102 16.64 -10.07 1.63
CA LEU A 102 15.75 -9.39 2.57
C LEU A 102 14.41 -8.95 1.92
N SER A 103 14.36 -8.81 0.59
CA SER A 103 13.09 -8.84 -0.19
C SER A 103 12.31 -10.16 0.01
N LEU A 104 12.98 -11.14 0.59
CA LEU A 104 12.54 -12.52 0.73
C LEU A 104 11.89 -12.91 1.98
N THR A 105 12.28 -12.19 2.99
CA THR A 105 11.67 -12.33 4.26
C THR A 105 10.30 -11.66 4.25
N GLN A 106 10.15 -10.52 3.55
CA GLN A 106 8.87 -9.82 3.38
C GLN A 106 7.74 -10.70 2.83
N ALA A 107 8.07 -11.53 1.85
CA ALA A 107 7.11 -12.37 1.15
C ALA A 107 6.92 -13.77 1.77
N THR A 108 7.74 -14.13 2.77
CA THR A 108 7.61 -15.39 3.53
C THR A 108 7.08 -15.22 4.95
N SER A 109 7.35 -14.11 5.62
CA SER A 109 6.89 -13.89 6.99
C SER A 109 5.41 -13.52 7.08
N SER A 110 4.84 -12.86 6.07
CA SER A 110 3.42 -12.47 6.08
C SER A 110 2.42 -13.65 6.15
N PRO A 111 2.55 -14.74 5.36
CA PRO A 111 1.66 -15.91 5.49
C PRO A 111 2.01 -16.81 6.69
N LEU A 112 3.26 -16.78 7.18
CA LEU A 112 3.65 -17.46 8.43
C LEU A 112 3.19 -16.69 9.68
N SER A 113 2.99 -15.38 9.58
CA SER A 113 2.46 -14.51 10.63
C SER A 113 1.08 -14.98 11.10
N SER A 114 0.21 -15.34 10.15
CA SER A 114 -1.12 -15.91 10.39
C SER A 114 -1.12 -17.37 10.87
N MET A 115 0.05 -18.03 10.97
CA MET A 115 0.16 -19.47 11.25
C MET A 115 1.43 -19.82 12.06
N THR A 116 1.43 -19.66 13.39
CA THR A 116 2.49 -20.24 14.27
C THR A 116 1.93 -20.65 15.63
N PRO A 117 2.54 -21.63 16.38
CA PRO A 117 3.92 -22.15 16.30
C PRO A 117 4.08 -23.69 16.19
N SER A 118 5.31 -24.19 15.93
CA SER A 118 5.83 -25.46 16.51
C SER A 118 7.31 -25.35 16.92
N PRO A 119 7.71 -25.94 18.06
CA PRO A 119 9.08 -26.31 18.38
C PRO A 119 9.49 -27.60 17.63
N SER A 120 10.78 -27.88 17.66
CA SER A 120 11.47 -29.06 17.12
C SER A 120 10.67 -30.36 17.19
N ALA A 121 10.74 -31.15 16.11
CA ALA A 121 10.06 -32.43 15.88
C ALA A 121 10.47 -33.60 16.81
N ALA A 122 10.78 -33.35 18.09
CA ALA A 122 11.15 -34.40 19.04
C ALA A 122 10.58 -34.09 20.42
N LEU A 123 9.59 -34.90 20.85
CA LEU A 123 9.02 -34.98 22.20
C LEU A 123 8.34 -33.72 22.72
N LEU A 124 7.09 -33.50 22.32
CA LEU A 124 6.11 -32.81 23.17
C LEU A 124 5.08 -33.83 23.67
N PRO A 125 4.74 -33.85 24.97
CA PRO A 125 3.66 -34.66 25.49
C PRO A 125 2.32 -34.24 24.82
N PRO A 126 1.34 -35.16 24.69
CA PRO A 126 0.08 -34.97 23.98
C PRO A 126 -0.88 -33.93 24.60
N THR A 127 -0.40 -33.08 25.51
CA THR A 127 -1.19 -32.19 26.36
C THR A 127 -0.98 -30.71 26.10
N ARG A 128 -0.03 -30.29 25.23
CA ARG A 128 0.16 -28.86 24.93
C ARG A 128 -0.86 -28.35 23.90
N SER A 129 -1.67 -27.41 24.35
CA SER A 129 -2.67 -26.68 23.57
C SER A 129 -1.98 -25.79 22.54
N VAL A 130 -2.21 -26.02 21.23
CA VAL A 130 -1.62 -25.16 20.19
C VAL A 130 -2.69 -24.65 19.22
N THR A 131 -2.64 -23.34 18.96
CA THR A 131 -3.58 -22.52 18.17
C THR A 131 -3.33 -22.55 16.65
N CYS A 132 -2.15 -22.93 16.17
CA CYS A 132 -1.90 -23.37 14.78
C CYS A 132 -0.45 -23.86 14.66
N MET A 133 -0.23 -25.16 14.45
CA MET A 133 1.08 -25.71 14.10
C MET A 133 1.24 -25.63 12.59
N PRO A 134 2.23 -24.90 12.03
CA PRO A 134 2.52 -25.02 10.62
C PRO A 134 2.93 -26.49 10.36
N TRP A 135 2.13 -27.16 9.53
CA TRP A 135 2.13 -28.61 9.36
C TRP A 135 1.83 -28.89 7.90
N GLY A 136 2.80 -29.51 7.21
CA GLY A 136 2.64 -29.94 5.83
C GLY A 136 3.31 -29.05 4.77
N PRO A 137 2.99 -29.29 3.49
CA PRO A 137 3.64 -28.65 2.36
C PRO A 137 3.36 -27.14 2.32
N THR A 138 4.42 -26.32 2.37
CA THR A 138 4.31 -24.90 1.99
C THR A 138 4.57 -24.78 0.49
N LEU A 139 3.79 -23.96 -0.22
CA LEU A 139 3.93 -23.76 -1.66
C LEU A 139 4.38 -22.33 -1.95
N ALA A 140 5.41 -22.17 -2.78
CA ALA A 140 5.84 -20.86 -3.24
C ALA A 140 4.97 -20.38 -4.41
N VAL A 141 4.52 -19.13 -4.35
CA VAL A 141 3.84 -18.46 -5.48
C VAL A 141 4.73 -17.31 -5.94
N CYS A 142 5.21 -17.40 -7.17
CA CYS A 142 6.19 -16.46 -7.71
C CYS A 142 5.73 -15.89 -9.04
N ALA A 143 6.02 -14.61 -9.27
CA ALA A 143 6.09 -14.06 -10.60
C ALA A 143 7.42 -13.32 -10.75
N PHE A 144 8.14 -13.55 -11.84
CA PHE A 144 9.49 -13.03 -11.98
C PHE A 144 9.76 -12.61 -13.43
N PRO A 145 10.27 -11.38 -13.68
CA PRO A 145 10.60 -10.92 -15.02
C PRO A 145 11.99 -11.45 -15.43
N SER A 146 12.08 -12.71 -15.85
CA SER A 146 13.35 -13.35 -16.22
C SER A 146 14.04 -12.70 -17.42
N VAL A 147 13.29 -11.95 -18.24
CA VAL A 147 13.84 -11.16 -19.35
C VAL A 147 14.63 -9.95 -18.85
N THR A 148 14.26 -9.36 -17.71
CA THR A 148 14.89 -8.12 -17.20
C THR A 148 15.70 -8.33 -15.92
N LEU A 149 15.51 -9.43 -15.20
CA LEU A 149 16.24 -9.74 -13.98
C LEU A 149 16.98 -11.08 -14.11
N PRO A 150 18.23 -11.19 -13.61
CA PRO A 150 18.98 -12.44 -13.65
C PRO A 150 18.30 -13.55 -12.84
N LEU A 151 18.39 -14.81 -13.27
CA LEU A 151 17.81 -15.92 -12.52
C LEU A 151 18.49 -16.15 -11.16
N GLU A 152 19.73 -15.72 -11.00
CA GLU A 152 20.43 -15.68 -9.73
C GLU A 152 19.68 -14.80 -8.72
N THR A 153 18.97 -13.78 -9.20
CA THR A 153 18.13 -12.94 -8.35
C THR A 153 16.95 -13.76 -7.80
N LEU A 154 16.32 -14.59 -8.64
CA LEU A 154 15.27 -15.53 -8.23
C LEU A 154 15.81 -16.65 -7.30
N SER A 155 17.03 -17.13 -7.51
CA SER A 155 17.64 -18.16 -6.66
C SER A 155 17.87 -17.63 -5.24
N LEU A 156 18.52 -16.47 -5.13
CA LEU A 156 18.68 -15.80 -3.85
C LEU A 156 17.31 -15.58 -3.23
N ILE A 157 16.30 -15.26 -4.05
CA ILE A 157 14.92 -15.12 -3.63
C ILE A 157 14.40 -16.37 -2.87
N LEU A 158 14.54 -17.53 -3.49
CA LEU A 158 14.09 -18.79 -2.92
C LEU A 158 14.94 -19.21 -1.70
N ASP A 159 16.22 -18.84 -1.64
CA ASP A 159 17.11 -19.14 -0.51
C ASP A 159 16.66 -18.45 0.78
N GLY A 160 16.35 -17.14 0.72
CA GLY A 160 15.83 -16.41 1.87
C GLY A 160 14.48 -16.95 2.33
N ALA A 161 13.61 -17.31 1.40
CA ALA A 161 12.35 -17.96 1.70
C ALA A 161 12.53 -19.31 2.41
N THR A 162 13.48 -20.10 1.95
CA THR A 162 13.84 -21.40 2.52
C THR A 162 14.43 -21.25 3.93
N ALA A 163 15.27 -20.24 4.17
CA ALA A 163 15.83 -19.95 5.48
C ALA A 163 14.74 -19.62 6.51
N MET A 164 13.77 -18.79 6.13
CA MET A 164 12.62 -18.45 6.98
C MET A 164 11.72 -19.65 7.26
N CYS A 165 11.43 -20.44 6.22
CA CYS A 165 10.69 -21.70 6.38
C CYS A 165 11.39 -22.65 7.35
N LYS A 166 12.72 -22.75 7.26
CA LYS A 166 13.52 -23.58 8.17
C LYS A 166 13.43 -23.12 9.62
N GLU A 167 13.45 -21.81 9.89
CA GLU A 167 13.24 -21.26 11.24
C GLU A 167 11.83 -21.58 11.78
N ALA A 168 10.82 -21.50 10.91
CA ALA A 168 9.44 -21.89 11.18
C ALA A 168 9.23 -23.41 11.21
N SER A 169 10.27 -24.23 10.99
CA SER A 169 10.21 -25.69 10.92
C SER A 169 9.26 -26.23 9.84
N VAL A 170 9.13 -25.52 8.72
CA VAL A 170 8.42 -25.94 7.51
C VAL A 170 9.36 -26.04 6.31
N SER A 171 8.91 -26.76 5.28
CA SER A 171 9.63 -26.88 4.01
C SER A 171 8.79 -26.37 2.85
N ILE A 172 9.42 -25.61 1.96
CA ILE A 172 8.86 -25.31 0.65
C ILE A 172 8.91 -26.61 -0.16
N SER A 173 7.73 -27.10 -0.53
CA SER A 173 7.52 -28.44 -1.10
C SER A 173 7.19 -28.43 -2.59
N GLY A 174 7.01 -27.24 -3.15
CA GLY A 174 6.58 -27.00 -4.51
C GLY A 174 6.12 -25.56 -4.68
N GLY A 175 5.45 -25.27 -5.79
CA GLY A 175 4.96 -23.94 -6.06
C GLY A 175 4.54 -23.72 -7.51
N HIS A 176 4.27 -22.45 -7.84
CA HIS A 176 3.98 -22.00 -9.18
C HIS A 176 4.72 -20.70 -9.48
N THR A 177 5.35 -20.61 -10.65
CA THR A 177 6.12 -19.44 -11.08
C THR A 177 5.60 -18.93 -12.42
N LEU A 178 5.32 -17.64 -12.51
CA LEU A 178 4.82 -16.94 -13.69
C LEU A 178 5.87 -15.96 -14.25
N GLU A 179 5.86 -15.74 -15.55
CA GLU A 179 6.63 -14.65 -16.18
C GLU A 179 5.75 -13.38 -16.21
N LEU A 180 6.05 -12.40 -15.35
CA LEU A 180 5.37 -11.09 -15.31
C LEU A 180 6.39 -9.96 -15.24
N ALA A 181 6.00 -8.77 -15.69
CA ALA A 181 6.88 -7.59 -15.69
C ALA A 181 7.28 -7.11 -14.28
N GLU A 182 6.43 -7.32 -13.28
CA GLU A 182 6.71 -6.98 -11.88
C GLU A 182 7.02 -8.25 -11.07
N PRO A 183 8.07 -8.24 -10.22
CA PRO A 183 8.39 -9.39 -9.39
C PRO A 183 7.44 -9.50 -8.19
N LEU A 184 6.78 -10.64 -8.08
CA LEU A 184 5.90 -11.02 -6.99
C LEU A 184 6.46 -12.26 -6.29
N PHE A 185 6.37 -12.32 -4.97
CA PHE A 185 6.64 -13.55 -4.24
C PHE A 185 5.65 -13.70 -3.09
N GLY A 186 5.39 -14.94 -2.71
CA GLY A 186 4.49 -15.27 -1.63
C GLY A 186 4.55 -16.75 -1.29
N LEU A 187 3.91 -17.11 -0.17
CA LEU A 187 3.72 -18.49 0.21
C LEU A 187 2.23 -18.78 0.44
N SER A 188 1.83 -19.99 0.08
CA SER A 188 0.63 -20.64 0.59
C SER A 188 1.05 -21.56 1.73
N CYS A 189 0.61 -21.24 2.95
CA CYS A 189 0.95 -21.97 4.15
C CYS A 189 -0.22 -22.87 4.58
N THR A 190 0.11 -24.07 5.05
CA THR A 190 -0.83 -25.05 5.60
C THR A 190 -0.37 -25.45 6.99
N GLY A 191 -1.33 -25.65 7.88
CA GLY A 191 -1.12 -25.89 9.29
C GLY A 191 -2.29 -26.61 9.90
N THR A 192 -2.15 -26.98 11.16
CA THR A 192 -3.16 -27.73 11.89
C THR A 192 -3.44 -27.10 13.24
N VAL A 193 -4.69 -27.19 13.67
CA VAL A 193 -5.15 -26.67 14.95
C VAL A 193 -6.21 -27.60 15.50
N HIS A 194 -6.35 -27.65 16.82
CA HIS A 194 -7.53 -28.26 17.42
C HIS A 194 -8.74 -27.32 17.22
N PRO A 195 -9.88 -27.77 16.69
CA PRO A 195 -11.04 -26.90 16.38
C PRO A 195 -11.44 -25.94 17.51
N ASP A 196 -11.40 -26.42 18.76
CA ASP A 196 -11.77 -25.61 19.95
C ASP A 196 -10.68 -24.63 20.44
N LYS A 197 -9.50 -24.61 19.81
CA LYS A 197 -8.34 -23.80 20.22
C LYS A 197 -7.98 -22.72 19.20
N VAL A 198 -8.88 -22.41 18.28
CA VAL A 198 -8.70 -21.36 17.27
C VAL A 198 -8.88 -20.00 17.94
N TRP A 199 -7.85 -19.15 17.90
CA TRP A 199 -8.02 -17.72 18.14
C TRP A 199 -8.51 -17.06 16.86
N LYS A 200 -9.55 -16.26 17.01
CA LYS A 200 -10.16 -15.47 15.95
C LYS A 200 -9.79 -14.02 16.16
N ASN A 201 -9.97 -13.19 15.13
CA ASN A 201 -9.85 -11.75 15.27
C ASN A 201 -10.97 -11.15 16.15
N GLY A 202 -12.12 -11.83 16.25
CA GLY A 202 -13.24 -11.50 17.13
C GLY A 202 -13.24 -12.26 18.46
N GLY A 203 -14.07 -11.81 19.40
CA GLY A 203 -14.24 -12.41 20.73
C GLY A 203 -13.62 -11.59 21.87
N ALA A 204 -13.07 -10.41 21.56
CA ALA A 204 -12.61 -9.46 22.56
C ALA A 204 -13.76 -9.06 23.50
N LYS A 205 -13.45 -8.83 24.77
CA LYS A 205 -14.43 -8.51 25.80
C LYS A 205 -14.18 -7.13 26.37
N ALA A 206 -15.25 -6.48 26.83
CA ALA A 206 -15.15 -5.22 27.56
C ALA A 206 -14.17 -5.35 28.73
N GLY A 207 -13.25 -4.39 28.81
CA GLY A 207 -12.17 -4.34 29.79
C GLY A 207 -10.87 -4.97 29.32
N ASP A 208 -10.83 -5.80 28.26
CA ASP A 208 -9.57 -6.40 27.79
C ASP A 208 -8.53 -5.34 27.46
N LEU A 209 -7.27 -5.65 27.73
CA LEU A 209 -6.13 -4.82 27.35
C LEU A 209 -5.53 -5.34 26.04
N LEU A 210 -5.21 -4.41 25.15
CA LEU A 210 -4.64 -4.71 23.85
C LEU A 210 -3.11 -4.73 23.94
N VAL A 211 -2.48 -5.87 23.62
CA VAL A 211 -1.02 -6.04 23.64
C VAL A 211 -0.51 -6.19 22.22
N LEU A 212 0.38 -5.29 21.80
CA LEU A 212 1.05 -5.33 20.49
C LEU A 212 2.46 -5.89 20.64
N THR A 213 2.86 -6.84 19.79
CA THR A 213 4.12 -7.58 19.95
C THR A 213 5.33 -7.01 19.19
N LYS A 214 5.13 -6.11 18.24
CA LYS A 214 6.20 -5.51 17.43
C LYS A 214 6.01 -4.00 17.27
N PRO A 215 7.08 -3.25 17.02
CA PRO A 215 6.98 -1.82 16.80
C PRO A 215 6.43 -1.51 15.41
N LEU A 216 5.78 -0.35 15.27
CA LEU A 216 5.16 0.13 14.05
C LEU A 216 6.08 1.08 13.26
N GLY A 217 5.83 1.22 11.96
CA GLY A 217 6.50 2.19 11.08
C GLY A 217 7.19 1.59 9.85
N THR A 218 6.96 0.30 9.57
CA THR A 218 7.59 -0.39 8.43
C THR A 218 7.17 0.19 7.08
N GLY A 219 5.91 0.63 6.93
CA GLY A 219 5.43 1.25 5.70
C GLY A 219 6.05 2.62 5.45
N ILE A 220 6.24 3.41 6.50
CA ILE A 220 6.96 4.69 6.42
C ILE A 220 8.42 4.48 6.00
N SER A 221 9.11 3.54 6.64
CA SER A 221 10.50 3.17 6.30
C SER A 221 10.65 2.83 4.82
N THR A 222 9.85 1.89 4.33
CA THR A 222 9.89 1.45 2.92
C THR A 222 9.57 2.59 1.94
N THR A 223 8.72 3.53 2.33
CA THR A 223 8.34 4.66 1.46
C THR A 223 9.39 5.75 1.40
N LEU A 224 10.01 6.10 2.52
CA LEU A 224 11.13 7.03 2.54
C LEU A 224 12.25 6.54 1.62
N LEU A 225 12.58 5.25 1.71
CA LEU A 225 13.60 4.62 0.87
C LEU A 225 13.19 4.57 -0.60
N LYS A 226 11.92 4.24 -0.91
CA LYS A 226 11.39 4.28 -2.28
C LYS A 226 11.45 5.69 -2.88
N LYS A 227 11.31 6.72 -2.04
CA LYS A 227 11.41 8.13 -2.43
C LYS A 227 12.85 8.66 -2.46
N GLY A 228 13.84 7.81 -2.22
CA GLY A 228 15.26 8.18 -2.29
C GLY A 228 15.79 8.91 -1.07
N VAL A 229 15.08 8.88 0.06
CA VAL A 229 15.59 9.39 1.34
C VAL A 229 16.61 8.39 1.88
N THR A 230 17.88 8.80 1.95
CA THR A 230 19.01 7.95 2.39
C THR A 230 19.90 8.69 3.40
N THR A 231 19.29 9.40 4.36
CA THR A 231 19.98 9.94 5.53
C THR A 231 20.39 8.82 6.49
N PRO A 232 21.40 9.02 7.37
CA PRO A 232 21.78 8.02 8.37
C PRO A 232 20.59 7.48 9.17
N ASP A 233 19.68 8.37 9.61
CA ASP A 233 18.48 7.99 10.36
C ASP A 233 17.49 7.17 9.52
N SER A 234 17.32 7.50 8.24
CA SER A 234 16.45 6.72 7.34
C SER A 234 17.01 5.33 7.01
N LEU A 235 18.34 5.19 6.99
CA LEU A 235 19.01 3.91 6.79
C LEU A 235 18.94 3.05 8.07
N ALA A 236 19.14 3.64 9.24
CA ALA A 236 18.92 2.95 10.52
C ALA A 236 17.46 2.51 10.69
N LEU A 237 16.49 3.36 10.34
CA LEU A 237 15.08 2.99 10.30
C LEU A 237 14.81 1.87 9.27
N SER A 238 15.53 1.86 8.14
CA SER A 238 15.49 0.71 7.23
C SER A 238 15.88 -0.55 8.00
N GLU A 239 17.08 -0.59 8.58
CA GLU A 239 17.63 -1.75 9.30
C GLU A 239 16.70 -2.26 10.40
N ALA A 240 16.11 -1.37 11.19
CA ALA A 240 15.14 -1.75 12.22
C ALA A 240 13.82 -2.29 11.63
N ALA A 241 13.31 -1.67 10.54
CA ALA A 241 12.11 -2.17 9.86
C ALA A 241 12.34 -3.57 9.28
N ILE A 242 13.55 -3.82 8.79
CA ILE A 242 13.98 -5.09 8.24
C ILE A 242 13.94 -6.17 9.31
N GLU A 243 14.59 -5.93 10.43
CA GLU A 243 14.62 -6.83 11.58
C GLU A 243 13.20 -7.12 12.10
N SER A 244 12.33 -6.10 12.15
CA SER A 244 10.92 -6.26 12.50
C SER A 244 10.17 -7.16 11.52
N MET A 245 10.32 -6.93 10.21
CA MET A 245 9.70 -7.74 9.16
C MET A 245 10.25 -9.17 9.09
N THR A 246 11.49 -9.39 9.54
CA THR A 246 12.16 -10.70 9.53
C THR A 246 11.98 -11.50 10.79
N THR A 247 11.59 -10.87 11.90
CA THR A 247 11.25 -11.59 13.12
C THR A 247 9.92 -12.34 12.93
N LEU A 248 9.92 -13.66 13.06
CA LEU A 248 8.67 -14.44 13.03
C LEU A 248 7.79 -14.15 14.26
N ASN A 249 6.47 -14.16 14.07
CA ASN A 249 5.50 -14.07 15.19
C ASN A 249 5.48 -15.30 16.10
N LYS A 250 6.33 -16.30 15.84
CA LYS A 250 6.55 -17.50 16.66
C LYS A 250 6.76 -17.19 18.13
N GLY A 251 7.65 -16.24 18.46
CA GLY A 251 7.92 -15.87 19.85
C GLY A 251 6.70 -15.25 20.54
N GLY A 252 5.91 -14.48 19.80
CA GLY A 252 4.64 -13.92 20.26
C GLY A 252 3.60 -14.99 20.58
N MET A 253 3.42 -15.95 19.68
CA MET A 253 2.53 -17.09 19.88
C MET A 253 2.97 -17.98 21.03
N GLU A 254 4.27 -18.28 21.15
CA GLU A 254 4.80 -19.07 22.26
C GLU A 254 4.54 -18.41 23.62
N ALA A 255 4.68 -17.08 23.72
CA ALA A 255 4.38 -16.34 24.94
C ALA A 255 2.88 -16.38 25.29
N ALA A 256 2.00 -16.19 24.30
CA ALA A 256 0.56 -16.25 24.50
C ALA A 256 0.08 -17.66 24.89
N LEU A 257 0.67 -18.71 24.29
CA LEU A 257 0.39 -20.10 24.67
C LEU A 257 0.85 -20.42 26.09
N ASP A 258 2.04 -19.96 26.49
CA ASP A 258 2.53 -20.14 27.86
C ASP A 258 1.66 -19.41 28.90
N LEU A 259 1.10 -18.25 28.53
CA LEU A 259 0.10 -17.56 29.33
C LEU A 259 -1.19 -18.40 29.45
N MET A 260 -1.68 -18.94 28.34
CA MET A 260 -2.91 -19.74 28.30
C MET A 260 -2.79 -21.08 29.02
N ASP A 261 -1.61 -21.71 29.01
CA ASP A 261 -1.31 -22.91 29.80
C ASP A 261 -1.43 -22.62 31.31
N ARG A 262 -1.04 -21.42 31.76
CA ARG A 262 -1.15 -20.98 33.16
C ARG A 262 -2.53 -20.43 33.52
N HIS A 263 -3.16 -19.74 32.59
CA HIS A 263 -4.40 -19.01 32.77
C HIS A 263 -5.34 -19.28 31.59
N PRO A 264 -6.07 -20.41 31.61
CA PRO A 264 -7.02 -20.74 30.55
C PRO A 264 -8.08 -19.64 30.37
N GLY A 265 -8.17 -19.10 29.16
CA GLY A 265 -9.08 -18.01 28.82
C GLY A 265 -8.51 -16.61 29.03
N ALA A 266 -7.20 -16.45 29.29
CA ALA A 266 -6.57 -15.14 29.42
C ALA A 266 -6.53 -14.34 28.10
N VAL A 267 -6.41 -15.01 26.95
CA VAL A 267 -6.45 -14.40 25.61
C VAL A 267 -7.83 -14.63 25.00
N HIS A 268 -8.48 -13.56 24.56
CA HIS A 268 -9.84 -13.61 24.02
C HIS A 268 -9.90 -13.47 22.50
N SER A 269 -9.01 -12.67 21.91
CA SER A 269 -8.87 -12.55 20.45
C SER A 269 -7.42 -12.26 20.05
N CYS A 270 -7.10 -12.51 18.79
CA CYS A 270 -5.79 -12.26 18.20
C CYS A 270 -5.93 -11.97 16.70
N THR A 271 -5.17 -11.00 16.21
CA THR A 271 -4.96 -10.73 14.78
C THR A 271 -3.53 -10.22 14.56
N ASP A 272 -3.05 -10.18 13.32
CA ASP A 272 -1.75 -9.61 13.00
C ASP A 272 -1.84 -8.25 12.27
N VAL A 273 -1.07 -7.27 12.74
CA VAL A 273 -1.11 -5.92 12.18
C VAL A 273 -0.30 -5.87 10.89
N THR A 274 -1.00 -5.89 9.75
CA THR A 274 -0.38 -5.91 8.41
C THR A 274 -0.79 -4.71 7.53
N GLY A 275 -1.07 -4.93 6.24
CA GLY A 275 -1.18 -3.87 5.24
C GLY A 275 -2.28 -2.83 5.46
N PHE A 276 -3.29 -3.15 6.28
CA PHE A 276 -4.35 -2.21 6.65
C PHE A 276 -3.95 -1.28 7.81
N GLY A 277 -2.82 -1.56 8.47
CA GLY A 277 -2.34 -0.78 9.61
C GLY A 277 -3.11 -1.07 10.90
N LEU A 278 -2.59 -0.57 12.02
CA LEU A 278 -3.12 -0.88 13.36
C LEU A 278 -4.59 -0.45 13.51
N ALA A 279 -4.93 0.76 13.04
CA ALA A 279 -6.26 1.32 13.20
C ALA A 279 -7.34 0.49 12.48
N ALA A 280 -7.07 0.03 11.26
CA ALA A 280 -8.04 -0.76 10.50
C ALA A 280 -8.18 -2.18 11.05
N HIS A 281 -7.06 -2.83 11.43
CA HIS A 281 -7.09 -4.14 12.10
C HIS A 281 -7.83 -4.08 13.44
N SER A 282 -7.71 -2.96 14.16
CA SER A 282 -8.50 -2.72 15.36
C SER A 282 -9.99 -2.52 15.06
N VAL A 283 -10.35 -1.93 13.92
CA VAL A 283 -11.76 -1.80 13.48
C VAL A 283 -12.34 -3.18 13.15
N GLU A 284 -11.57 -4.04 12.49
CA GLU A 284 -12.01 -5.43 12.20
C GLU A 284 -12.22 -6.21 13.50
N MET A 285 -11.28 -6.13 14.45
CA MET A 285 -11.43 -6.74 15.78
C MET A 285 -12.65 -6.20 16.55
N ALA A 286 -12.87 -4.88 16.52
CA ALA A 286 -14.01 -4.22 17.16
C ALA A 286 -15.35 -4.73 16.59
N ARG A 287 -15.52 -4.69 15.26
CA ARG A 287 -16.70 -5.18 14.54
C ARG A 287 -16.95 -6.67 14.78
N ALA A 288 -15.91 -7.50 14.67
CA ALA A 288 -16.02 -8.95 14.87
C ALA A 288 -16.38 -9.33 16.32
N SER A 289 -16.08 -8.44 17.28
CA SER A 289 -16.41 -8.64 18.70
C SER A 289 -17.70 -7.94 19.14
N GLY A 290 -18.28 -7.05 18.31
CA GLY A 290 -19.39 -6.18 18.71
C GLY A 290 -19.00 -5.21 19.84
N MET A 291 -17.73 -4.80 19.89
CA MET A 291 -17.13 -3.99 20.96
C MET A 291 -16.47 -2.74 20.38
N GLY A 292 -16.21 -1.74 21.24
CA GLY A 292 -15.31 -0.64 20.89
C GLY A 292 -13.86 -0.94 21.28
N VAL A 293 -12.93 -0.15 20.72
CA VAL A 293 -11.50 -0.17 21.04
C VAL A 293 -11.01 1.25 21.25
N VAL A 294 -10.19 1.46 22.29
CA VAL A 294 -9.46 2.72 22.50
C VAL A 294 -7.97 2.44 22.44
N LEU A 295 -7.28 3.07 21.49
CA LEU A 295 -5.82 3.01 21.35
C LEU A 295 -5.20 4.27 21.95
N ASP A 296 -4.23 4.06 22.83
CA ASP A 296 -3.40 5.13 23.37
C ASP A 296 -2.24 5.39 22.41
N LEU A 297 -2.28 6.55 21.75
CA LEU A 297 -1.25 6.96 20.80
C LEU A 297 0.12 7.04 21.47
N GLU A 298 0.23 7.48 22.72
CA GLU A 298 1.50 7.63 23.43
C GLU A 298 2.14 6.27 23.78
N ALA A 299 1.30 5.25 23.99
CA ALA A 299 1.74 3.90 24.31
C ALA A 299 2.17 3.07 23.09
N LEU A 300 1.93 3.54 21.86
CA LEU A 300 2.29 2.78 20.66
C LEU A 300 3.82 2.57 20.58
N PRO A 301 4.30 1.32 20.46
CA PRO A 301 5.71 1.05 20.19
C PRO A 301 6.00 1.40 18.73
N LEU A 302 6.99 2.26 18.52
CA LEU A 302 7.41 2.73 17.20
C LEU A 302 8.84 2.29 16.93
N LEU A 303 9.17 2.07 15.66
CA LEU A 303 10.57 1.92 15.26
C LEU A 303 11.30 3.24 15.52
N ASP A 304 12.57 3.13 15.92
CA ASP A 304 13.41 4.30 16.16
C ASP A 304 13.45 5.23 14.95
N SER A 305 13.54 6.53 15.21
CA SER A 305 13.60 7.59 14.20
C SER A 305 12.34 7.79 13.33
N VAL A 306 11.30 6.94 13.43
CA VAL A 306 10.05 7.12 12.66
C VAL A 306 9.41 8.48 12.90
N GLU A 307 9.29 8.90 14.16
CA GLU A 307 8.67 10.19 14.49
C GLU A 307 9.47 11.37 13.96
N THR A 308 10.80 11.31 14.09
CA THR A 308 11.72 12.35 13.61
C THR A 308 11.61 12.47 12.09
N LEU A 309 11.72 11.36 11.37
CA LEU A 309 11.63 11.34 9.92
C LEU A 309 10.25 11.75 9.41
N LEU A 310 9.17 11.43 10.13
CA LEU A 310 7.83 11.93 9.79
C LEU A 310 7.72 13.45 9.95
N LYS A 311 8.37 14.03 10.97
CA LYS A 311 8.40 15.49 11.16
C LYS A 311 9.20 16.17 10.04
N GLU A 312 10.34 15.61 9.66
CA GLU A 312 11.23 16.15 8.62
C GLU A 312 10.68 15.96 7.20
N HIS A 313 10.07 14.81 6.93
CA HIS A 313 9.65 14.39 5.60
C HIS A 313 8.14 14.23 5.47
N ARG A 314 7.35 15.05 6.19
CA ARG A 314 5.89 14.93 6.27
C ARG A 314 5.18 14.78 4.92
N HIS A 315 5.61 15.48 3.88
CA HIS A 315 4.99 15.40 2.55
C HIS A 315 5.40 14.17 1.74
N THR A 316 6.55 13.57 2.07
CA THR A 316 7.14 12.43 1.38
C THR A 316 6.76 11.10 2.05
N ALA A 317 6.61 11.11 3.37
CA ALA A 317 6.30 9.95 4.19
C ALA A 317 4.80 9.60 4.23
N VAL A 318 3.91 10.48 3.74
CA VAL A 318 2.47 10.21 3.72
C VAL A 318 2.13 9.21 2.62
N LEU A 319 1.73 8.03 3.07
CA LEU A 319 1.43 6.88 2.24
C LEU A 319 0.04 7.00 1.61
N SER A 320 -0.04 6.71 0.31
CA SER A 320 -1.32 6.40 -0.35
C SER A 320 -2.05 5.27 0.37
N GLY A 321 -1.31 4.28 0.88
CA GLY A 321 -1.84 3.18 1.69
C GLY A 321 -2.49 3.67 2.98
N ALA A 322 -1.80 4.50 3.79
CA ALA A 322 -2.36 5.03 5.03
C ALA A 322 -3.65 5.84 4.82
N ARG A 323 -3.71 6.65 3.76
CA ARG A 323 -4.94 7.37 3.39
C ARG A 323 -6.09 6.41 3.06
N THR A 324 -5.79 5.33 2.34
CA THR A 324 -6.78 4.32 1.98
C THR A 324 -7.26 3.55 3.22
N ASN A 325 -6.35 3.27 4.16
CA ASN A 325 -6.68 2.61 5.43
C ASN A 325 -7.62 3.48 6.28
N VAL A 326 -7.35 4.79 6.40
CA VAL A 326 -8.27 5.71 7.08
C VAL A 326 -9.64 5.77 6.38
N GLN A 327 -9.65 5.79 5.05
CA GLN A 327 -10.91 5.77 4.28
C GLN A 327 -11.72 4.50 4.52
N PHE A 328 -11.06 3.35 4.65
CA PHE A 328 -11.71 2.09 4.98
C PHE A 328 -12.34 2.10 6.37
N CYS A 329 -11.64 2.66 7.36
CA CYS A 329 -12.21 2.77 8.70
C CYS A 329 -13.46 3.65 8.73
N GLY A 330 -13.52 4.69 7.90
CA GLY A 330 -14.70 5.54 7.76
C GLY A 330 -15.12 6.16 9.09
N ASP A 331 -16.40 6.06 9.42
CA ASP A 331 -16.98 6.61 10.66
C ASP A 331 -16.66 5.80 11.92
N ASP A 332 -16.07 4.61 11.74
CA ASP A 332 -15.70 3.71 12.85
C ASP A 332 -14.34 4.07 13.44
N LEU A 333 -13.55 4.96 12.82
CA LEU A 333 -12.32 5.50 13.40
C LEU A 333 -12.51 6.95 13.84
N ARG A 334 -12.19 7.22 15.10
CA ARG A 334 -12.22 8.57 15.68
C ARG A 334 -10.90 8.93 16.33
N VAL A 335 -10.66 10.23 16.44
CA VAL A 335 -9.51 10.79 17.15
C VAL A 335 -10.07 11.76 18.17
N THR A 336 -9.65 11.65 19.43
CA THR A 336 -10.12 12.59 20.47
C THR A 336 -9.65 14.01 20.18
N GLU A 337 -10.39 15.02 20.64
CA GLU A 337 -9.99 16.44 20.46
C GLU A 337 -8.61 16.71 21.08
N ALA A 338 -8.30 16.06 22.21
CA ALA A 338 -6.99 16.14 22.85
C ALA A 338 -5.87 15.60 21.94
N ALA A 339 -6.08 14.43 21.30
CA ALA A 339 -5.14 13.88 20.35
C ALA A 339 -5.00 14.72 19.08
N GLN A 340 -6.11 15.26 18.59
CA GLN A 340 -6.14 16.08 17.38
C GLN A 340 -5.45 17.44 17.58
N SER A 341 -5.67 18.08 18.73
CA SER A 341 -5.12 19.40 19.03
C SER A 341 -3.65 19.37 19.46
N ASN A 342 -3.10 18.19 19.78
CA ASN A 342 -1.71 18.01 20.18
C ASN A 342 -0.78 17.75 18.98
N PRO A 343 0.04 18.74 18.55
CA PRO A 343 0.93 18.57 17.39
C PRO A 343 2.00 17.49 17.60
N ALA A 344 2.33 17.16 18.86
CA ALA A 344 3.31 16.11 19.17
C ALA A 344 2.81 14.72 18.77
N LEU A 345 1.49 14.50 18.71
CA LEU A 345 0.88 13.21 18.36
C LEU A 345 0.61 13.04 16.86
N ALA A 346 0.84 14.07 16.05
CA ALA A 346 0.64 13.99 14.60
C ALA A 346 1.43 12.84 13.91
N PRO A 347 2.69 12.54 14.29
CA PRO A 347 3.40 11.37 13.77
C PRO A 347 2.74 10.06 14.17
N ARG A 348 2.33 9.91 15.44
CA ARG A 348 1.67 8.70 15.95
C ARG A 348 0.33 8.43 15.28
N LEU A 349 -0.44 9.47 14.97
CA LEU A 349 -1.65 9.37 14.14
C LEU A 349 -1.34 8.82 12.75
N ALA A 350 -0.25 9.27 12.12
CA ALA A 350 0.15 8.76 10.82
C ALA A 350 0.58 7.28 10.90
N VAL A 351 1.31 6.90 11.96
CA VAL A 351 1.75 5.52 12.18
C VAL A 351 0.57 4.57 12.46
N ALA A 352 -0.46 5.02 13.18
CA ALA A 352 -1.64 4.18 13.46
C ALA A 352 -2.34 3.70 12.16
N ALA A 353 -2.28 4.49 11.08
CA ALA A 353 -2.82 4.14 9.78
C ALA A 353 -1.77 3.55 8.81
N ASP A 354 -0.49 3.54 9.17
CA ASP A 354 0.63 3.09 8.34
C ASP A 354 0.47 1.59 7.99
N PRO A 355 0.42 1.21 6.70
CA PRO A 355 0.52 -0.17 6.27
C PRO A 355 1.75 -0.86 6.88
N GLN A 356 1.53 -1.88 7.69
CA GLN A 356 2.62 -2.69 8.20
C GLN A 356 2.88 -3.86 7.25
N THR A 357 4.15 -4.10 6.94
CA THR A 357 4.55 -5.36 6.32
C THR A 357 4.98 -6.30 7.44
N SER A 358 4.40 -7.51 7.51
CA SER A 358 4.76 -8.52 8.52
C SER A 358 4.89 -7.96 9.94
N GLY A 359 3.87 -7.22 10.38
CA GLY A 359 3.87 -6.61 11.70
C GLY A 359 3.68 -7.63 12.82
N GLY A 360 3.47 -7.13 14.03
CA GLY A 360 3.26 -7.95 15.21
C GLY A 360 1.84 -8.45 15.34
N LEU A 361 1.65 -9.32 16.32
CA LEU A 361 0.33 -9.74 16.78
C LEU A 361 -0.27 -8.66 17.68
N LEU A 362 -1.59 -8.50 17.60
CA LEU A 362 -2.41 -7.72 18.49
C LEU A 362 -3.32 -8.67 19.26
N PHE A 363 -3.09 -8.80 20.56
CA PHE A 363 -3.90 -9.66 21.45
C PHE A 363 -4.88 -8.83 22.26
N ALA A 364 -6.13 -9.28 22.38
CA ALA A 364 -7.03 -8.84 23.44
C ALA A 364 -6.90 -9.79 24.64
N VAL A 365 -6.47 -9.26 25.79
CA VAL A 365 -6.07 -10.04 26.96
C VAL A 365 -6.82 -9.56 28.19
N ALA A 366 -7.27 -10.50 29.02
CA ALA A 366 -7.86 -10.18 30.31
C ALA A 366 -6.92 -9.29 31.15
N PRO A 367 -7.43 -8.21 31.80
CA PRO A 367 -6.59 -7.22 32.49
C PRO A 367 -5.60 -7.77 33.50
N ALA A 368 -6.00 -8.83 34.22
CA ALA A 368 -5.19 -9.48 35.24
C ALA A 368 -3.90 -10.09 34.69
N HIS A 369 -3.85 -10.39 33.38
CA HIS A 369 -2.78 -11.16 32.74
C HIS A 369 -2.02 -10.38 31.65
N ALA A 370 -2.45 -9.18 31.28
CA ALA A 370 -1.83 -8.41 30.20
C ALA A 370 -0.36 -8.03 30.50
N LEU A 371 -0.06 -7.61 31.74
CA LEU A 371 1.32 -7.29 32.15
C LEU A 371 2.22 -8.53 32.16
N GLU A 372 1.67 -9.68 32.52
CA GLU A 372 2.37 -10.96 32.50
C GLU A 372 2.70 -11.38 31.06
N LEU A 373 1.77 -11.21 30.11
CA LEU A 373 2.04 -11.43 28.70
C LEU A 373 3.16 -10.51 28.19
N VAL A 374 3.11 -9.22 28.51
CA VAL A 374 4.18 -8.27 28.15
C VAL A 374 5.53 -8.73 28.72
N GLY A 375 5.56 -9.20 29.97
CA GLY A 375 6.77 -9.77 30.57
C GLY A 375 7.32 -10.97 29.81
N LEU A 376 6.46 -11.91 29.39
CA LEU A 376 6.85 -13.08 28.60
C LEU A 376 7.37 -12.70 27.22
N LEU A 377 6.69 -11.77 26.55
CA LEU A 377 7.08 -11.29 25.23
C LEU A 377 8.46 -10.63 25.30
N ARG A 378 8.68 -9.73 26.26
CA ARG A 378 9.97 -9.05 26.44
C ARG A 378 11.09 -10.02 26.80
N ALA A 379 10.79 -11.07 27.57
CA ALA A 379 11.76 -12.12 27.91
C ALA A 379 12.21 -12.95 26.69
N LYS A 380 11.49 -12.92 25.56
CA LYS A 380 11.93 -13.55 24.30
C LYS A 380 13.04 -12.74 23.60
N GLY A 381 13.22 -11.46 23.93
CA GLY A 381 14.26 -10.59 23.38
C GLY A 381 13.98 -10.09 21.95
N GLY A 382 14.95 -9.34 21.39
CA GLY A 382 14.88 -8.81 20.03
C GLY A 382 13.70 -7.84 19.84
N MET A 383 13.01 -7.93 18.70
CA MET A 383 11.85 -7.06 18.41
C MET A 383 10.71 -7.15 19.43
N LEU A 384 10.60 -8.29 20.15
CA LEU A 384 9.56 -8.50 21.16
C LEU A 384 9.82 -7.68 22.45
N GLU A 385 11.01 -7.11 22.65
CA GLU A 385 11.29 -6.19 23.77
C GLU A 385 10.43 -4.92 23.72
N SER A 386 10.03 -4.52 22.51
CA SER A 386 9.12 -3.40 22.27
C SER A 386 7.66 -3.69 22.63
N SER A 387 7.33 -4.94 23.01
CA SER A 387 5.95 -5.32 23.29
C SER A 387 5.35 -4.48 24.40
N GLN A 388 4.12 -4.00 24.19
CA GLN A 388 3.48 -3.06 25.10
C GLN A 388 1.95 -3.16 25.03
N ILE A 389 1.30 -2.77 26.13
CA ILE A 389 -0.15 -2.53 26.15
C ILE A 389 -0.40 -1.21 25.42
N VAL A 390 -1.16 -1.27 24.32
CA VAL A 390 -1.41 -0.15 23.40
C VAL A 390 -2.82 0.42 23.50
N GLY A 391 -3.69 -0.21 24.28
CA GLY A 391 -5.08 0.20 24.37
C GLY A 391 -5.94 -0.73 25.20
N LEU A 392 -7.26 -0.51 25.14
CA LEU A 392 -8.25 -1.35 25.78
C LEU A 392 -9.51 -1.53 24.94
N VAL A 393 -10.26 -2.56 25.27
CA VAL A 393 -11.57 -2.91 24.70
C VAL A 393 -12.66 -2.45 25.65
N VAL A 394 -13.77 -1.99 25.09
CA VAL A 394 -14.78 -1.19 25.78
C VAL A 394 -16.16 -1.53 25.25
N GLU A 395 -17.18 -1.41 26.10
CA GLU A 395 -18.57 -1.47 25.62
C GLU A 395 -18.83 -0.25 24.73
N SER A 396 -19.45 -0.47 23.57
CA SER A 396 -19.79 0.59 22.63
C SER A 396 -21.00 0.18 21.81
N ASP A 397 -21.95 1.10 21.63
CA ASP A 397 -23.15 0.88 20.80
C ASP A 397 -22.84 0.96 19.29
N ALA A 398 -21.58 1.13 18.89
CA ALA A 398 -21.23 1.46 17.51
C ALA A 398 -19.90 0.87 16.99
N ASP A 399 -19.36 -0.19 17.61
CA ASP A 399 -18.17 -0.93 17.13
C ASP A 399 -16.98 -0.06 16.68
N ARG A 400 -16.69 1.00 17.45
CA ARG A 400 -15.75 2.07 17.06
C ARG A 400 -14.35 1.89 17.63
N VAL A 401 -13.35 2.34 16.86
CA VAL A 401 -11.98 2.57 17.30
C VAL A 401 -11.75 4.06 17.57
N VAL A 402 -11.16 4.36 18.73
CA VAL A 402 -10.80 5.72 19.14
C VAL A 402 -9.29 5.80 19.35
N LEU A 403 -8.63 6.75 18.69
CA LEU A 403 -7.23 7.12 18.93
C LEU A 403 -7.18 8.26 19.94
N SER A 404 -6.45 8.09 21.04
CA SER A 404 -6.40 9.09 22.11
C SER A 404 -4.99 9.46 22.58
N ALA A 405 -4.90 10.58 23.32
CA ALA A 405 -3.68 11.20 23.82
C ALA A 405 -3.38 10.79 25.27
N GLY A 406 -3.00 9.53 25.49
CA GLY A 406 -2.71 8.98 26.82
C GLY A 406 -3.70 7.89 27.26
N PRO A 407 -3.50 7.32 28.46
CA PRO A 407 -4.30 6.20 28.95
C PRO A 407 -5.75 6.65 29.14
N CYS A 408 -6.63 6.07 28.33
CA CYS A 408 -8.02 6.47 28.27
C CYS A 408 -8.96 5.51 29.00
N SER A 409 -10.12 6.05 29.32
CA SER A 409 -11.23 5.46 30.03
C SER A 409 -12.40 5.20 29.07
N ALA A 410 -13.40 4.42 29.48
CA ALA A 410 -14.63 4.21 28.70
C ALA A 410 -15.37 5.53 28.36
N THR A 411 -15.16 6.59 29.14
CA THR A 411 -15.70 7.93 28.86
C THR A 411 -15.15 8.56 27.57
N ASP A 412 -13.98 8.11 27.09
CA ASP A 412 -13.33 8.68 25.90
C ASP A 412 -14.00 8.27 24.58
N ILE A 413 -14.75 7.16 24.53
CA ILE A 413 -15.54 6.81 23.32
C ILE A 413 -16.80 7.65 23.21
N ALA A 414 -17.44 7.92 24.34
CA ALA A 414 -18.64 8.74 24.41
C ALA A 414 -18.32 10.21 24.11
N SER A 415 -17.11 10.67 24.45
CA SER A 415 -16.66 12.06 24.27
C SER A 415 -15.81 12.29 23.00
N ALA A 416 -15.34 11.23 22.31
CA ALA A 416 -14.53 11.37 21.10
C ALA A 416 -15.32 12.07 19.98
N GLY A 417 -14.95 13.33 19.74
CA GLY A 417 -15.36 14.10 18.57
C GLY A 417 -14.94 13.42 17.26
N VAL A 418 -15.68 13.72 16.19
CA VAL A 418 -15.42 13.14 14.85
C VAL A 418 -14.21 13.84 14.24
N TYR A 419 -13.17 13.08 13.94
CA TYR A 419 -12.06 13.56 13.11
C TYR A 419 -12.28 13.21 11.65
N VAL A 420 -12.43 14.24 10.81
CA VAL A 420 -12.26 14.11 9.36
C VAL A 420 -10.85 14.57 9.02
N HIS A 421 -10.02 13.60 8.61
CA HIS A 421 -8.72 13.66 7.93
C HIS A 421 -8.03 15.05 7.79
N PRO A 422 -6.71 15.21 8.05
CA PRO A 422 -6.00 16.49 7.85
C PRO A 422 -5.74 16.81 6.37
N TYR A 423 -6.31 16.02 5.47
CA TYR A 423 -6.32 16.25 4.03
C TYR A 423 -7.77 16.22 3.58
N PRO A 424 -8.21 17.19 2.79
CA PRO A 424 -9.61 17.32 2.41
C PRO A 424 -10.13 16.02 1.79
N LYS A 425 -11.28 15.57 2.27
CA LYS A 425 -12.12 14.57 1.60
C LYS A 425 -12.34 15.09 0.16
N PRO A 426 -12.09 14.31 -0.92
CA PRO A 426 -12.73 14.63 -2.18
C PRO A 426 -14.23 14.59 -1.89
N GLU A 427 -14.91 15.72 -2.00
CA GLU A 427 -16.35 15.79 -1.74
C GLU A 427 -17.05 14.75 -2.61
N ALA A 428 -17.72 13.80 -1.96
CA ALA A 428 -18.67 12.93 -2.63
C ALA A 428 -19.83 13.83 -3.06
N THR A 429 -19.85 14.19 -4.34
CA THR A 429 -21.02 14.82 -4.92
C THR A 429 -22.15 13.80 -4.93
N PRO A 430 -23.32 14.08 -4.32
CA PRO A 430 -24.49 13.25 -4.53
C PRO A 430 -24.84 13.30 -6.02
N ALA A 431 -25.24 12.18 -6.60
CA ALA A 431 -25.74 12.16 -7.97
C ALA A 431 -26.84 13.24 -8.12
N PRO A 432 -26.66 14.28 -8.95
CA PRO A 432 -27.65 15.33 -9.02
C PRO A 432 -28.87 14.82 -9.79
N ALA A 433 -30.03 14.92 -9.14
CA ALA A 433 -31.32 14.86 -9.81
C ALA A 433 -31.44 16.02 -10.82
N PRO A 434 -32.17 15.82 -11.93
CA PRO A 434 -32.13 16.75 -13.06
C PRO A 434 -32.99 17.97 -12.75
N VAL A 435 -32.39 19.12 -12.41
CA VAL A 435 -33.13 20.39 -12.39
C VAL A 435 -32.28 21.56 -12.86
N SER A 436 -32.95 22.39 -13.67
CA SER A 436 -32.52 23.51 -14.51
C SER A 436 -31.56 24.52 -13.87
N ALA A 437 -30.58 24.95 -14.68
CA ALA A 437 -29.60 25.98 -14.38
C ALA A 437 -30.22 27.35 -14.01
N PRO A 438 -29.75 28.01 -12.93
CA PRO A 438 -29.78 29.46 -12.79
C PRO A 438 -28.48 30.06 -13.36
N ALA A 439 -28.62 31.23 -14.00
CA ALA A 439 -27.55 31.94 -14.70
C ALA A 439 -26.35 32.32 -13.80
N PRO A 440 -25.11 32.29 -14.32
CA PRO A 440 -23.93 32.58 -13.53
C PRO A 440 -23.75 34.10 -13.31
N ALA A 441 -23.48 34.48 -12.06
CA ALA A 441 -22.94 35.79 -11.70
C ALA A 441 -21.43 35.84 -11.98
N ALA A 442 -20.96 37.02 -12.39
CA ALA A 442 -19.64 37.27 -12.97
C ALA A 442 -18.46 37.06 -12.00
N VAL A 443 -17.36 36.51 -12.54
CA VAL A 443 -16.03 36.36 -11.90
C VAL A 443 -14.99 37.18 -12.66
N PRO A 444 -13.96 37.78 -12.02
CA PRO A 444 -13.05 38.75 -12.63
C PRO A 444 -12.03 38.11 -13.59
N THR A 445 -11.79 38.78 -14.71
CA THR A 445 -10.90 38.36 -15.80
C THR A 445 -9.41 38.57 -15.49
N ALA A 446 -8.60 37.52 -15.62
CA ALA A 446 -7.14 37.65 -15.70
C ALA A 446 -6.74 38.02 -17.14
N SER A 447 -6.35 39.29 -17.32
CA SER A 447 -5.86 39.86 -18.57
C SER A 447 -4.37 39.50 -18.76
N GLY A 448 -4.06 38.64 -19.72
CA GLY A 448 -2.67 38.29 -20.07
C GLY A 448 -2.51 37.52 -21.39
N ALA A 449 -3.39 37.72 -22.37
CA ALA A 449 -3.31 37.06 -23.67
C ALA A 449 -2.26 37.73 -24.60
N ASN A 450 -1.55 36.91 -25.38
CA ASN A 450 -0.72 37.40 -26.49
C ASN A 450 -1.64 38.04 -27.55
N PRO A 451 -1.53 39.35 -27.85
CA PRO A 451 -2.47 40.04 -28.73
C PRO A 451 -2.47 39.55 -30.19
N ALA A 452 -1.50 38.70 -30.58
CA ALA A 452 -1.45 38.08 -31.90
C ALA A 452 -2.36 36.84 -32.07
N TYR A 453 -2.94 36.31 -31.00
CA TYR A 453 -3.66 35.03 -31.02
C TYR A 453 -4.92 35.08 -30.15
N ALA A 454 -6.07 35.27 -30.80
CA ALA A 454 -7.39 35.24 -30.16
C ALA A 454 -7.89 33.79 -29.98
N PRO A 455 -8.68 33.49 -28.93
CA PRO A 455 -9.23 32.14 -28.73
C PRO A 455 -10.15 31.74 -29.89
N ALA A 456 -9.92 30.55 -30.45
CA ALA A 456 -10.83 29.96 -31.42
C ALA A 456 -12.16 29.62 -30.74
N ALA A 457 -13.28 29.98 -31.38
CA ALA A 457 -14.62 29.72 -30.87
C ALA A 457 -14.82 28.22 -30.61
N THR A 458 -15.11 27.87 -29.36
CA THR A 458 -15.33 26.50 -28.90
C THR A 458 -16.70 25.98 -29.34
N SER A 459 -16.73 25.07 -30.32
CA SER A 459 -17.81 24.09 -30.41
C SER A 459 -17.44 22.90 -31.30
N GLN A 460 -16.96 21.81 -30.69
CA GLN A 460 -17.30 20.41 -31.04
C GLN A 460 -16.60 19.46 -30.06
N ALA A 461 -17.24 18.32 -29.77
CA ALA A 461 -16.68 17.23 -28.96
C ALA A 461 -15.51 16.55 -29.70
N GLY A 462 -14.35 17.21 -29.70
CA GLY A 462 -13.13 16.72 -30.34
C GLY A 462 -12.19 16.02 -29.35
N LYS A 463 -11.28 15.20 -29.88
CA LYS A 463 -10.23 14.50 -29.11
C LYS A 463 -9.25 15.52 -28.52
N VAL A 464 -8.90 15.36 -27.26
CA VAL A 464 -7.84 16.15 -26.60
C VAL A 464 -6.54 15.36 -26.62
N CYS A 465 -5.44 16.02 -26.97
CA CYS A 465 -4.11 15.43 -26.98
C CYS A 465 -3.22 16.10 -25.93
N LEU A 466 -2.74 15.31 -24.97
CA LEU A 466 -1.89 15.75 -23.86
C LEU A 466 -0.43 15.40 -24.16
N LEU A 467 0.45 16.40 -24.24
CA LEU A 467 1.89 16.22 -24.43
C LEU A 467 2.63 16.59 -23.14
N THR A 468 3.18 15.59 -22.46
CA THR A 468 3.90 15.78 -21.20
C THR A 468 5.41 15.95 -21.37
N ARG A 469 5.95 15.67 -22.57
CA ARG A 469 7.40 15.70 -22.86
C ARG A 469 7.67 16.24 -24.28
N PRO A 470 8.85 16.80 -24.55
CA PRO A 470 9.23 17.28 -25.88
C PRO A 470 9.77 16.19 -26.82
N HIS A 471 9.67 14.92 -26.42
CA HIS A 471 10.10 13.74 -27.17
C HIS A 471 9.11 12.59 -26.95
N MET A 472 9.10 11.59 -27.83
CA MET A 472 8.34 10.35 -27.70
C MET A 472 9.29 9.22 -27.28
N GLY A 473 8.92 8.47 -26.25
CA GLY A 473 9.83 7.47 -25.66
C GLY A 473 10.98 8.15 -24.89
N GLU A 474 12.20 7.63 -25.02
CA GLU A 474 13.38 8.19 -24.35
C GLU A 474 13.82 9.56 -24.90
N ASP A 475 14.46 10.38 -24.06
CA ASP A 475 15.02 11.67 -24.50
C ASP A 475 16.27 11.43 -25.35
N GLY A 476 16.11 11.59 -26.66
CA GLY A 476 17.19 11.45 -27.62
C GLY A 476 16.83 11.97 -29.01
N PRO A 477 17.79 11.95 -29.96
CA PRO A 477 17.57 12.46 -31.31
C PRO A 477 16.40 11.80 -32.03
N LEU A 478 16.14 10.51 -31.75
CA LEU A 478 15.02 9.78 -32.32
C LEU A 478 13.68 10.25 -31.73
N GLY A 479 13.57 10.32 -30.40
CA GLY A 479 12.34 10.74 -29.73
C GLY A 479 11.88 12.15 -30.12
N ARG A 480 12.83 13.08 -30.30
CA ARG A 480 12.55 14.44 -30.80
C ARG A 480 12.12 14.44 -32.27
N LYS A 481 12.74 13.61 -33.12
CA LYS A 481 12.31 13.41 -34.53
C LYS A 481 10.90 12.82 -34.62
N LEU A 482 10.55 11.88 -33.72
CA LEU A 482 9.24 11.25 -33.67
C LEU A 482 8.14 12.24 -33.29
N VAL A 483 8.33 13.06 -32.24
CA VAL A 483 7.36 14.12 -31.89
C VAL A 483 7.16 15.10 -33.04
N ARG A 484 8.26 15.56 -33.64
CA ARG A 484 8.19 16.48 -34.78
C ARG A 484 7.44 15.84 -35.97
N GLY A 485 7.76 14.59 -36.28
CA GLY A 485 7.09 13.83 -37.34
C GLY A 485 5.60 13.66 -37.07
N LEU A 486 5.22 13.30 -35.85
CA LEU A 486 3.83 13.16 -35.42
C LEU A 486 3.07 14.49 -35.54
N LEU A 487 3.59 15.58 -34.98
CA LEU A 487 2.95 16.90 -35.08
C LEU A 487 2.81 17.36 -36.53
N THR A 488 3.79 17.06 -37.38
CA THR A 488 3.72 17.37 -38.82
C THR A 488 2.63 16.54 -39.51
N LEU A 489 2.58 15.23 -39.27
CA LEU A 489 1.55 14.34 -39.81
C LEU A 489 0.15 14.71 -39.31
N MET A 490 0.02 15.11 -38.04
CA MET A 490 -1.24 15.63 -37.50
C MET A 490 -1.63 16.95 -38.19
N ALA A 491 -0.66 17.84 -38.44
CA ALA A 491 -0.89 19.11 -39.13
C ALA A 491 -1.27 18.93 -40.59
N ASP A 492 -0.92 17.80 -41.21
CA ASP A 492 -1.25 17.43 -42.59
C ASP A 492 -2.48 16.52 -42.70
N GLY A 493 -2.86 15.84 -41.62
CA GLY A 493 -3.96 14.87 -41.60
C GLY A 493 -5.36 15.48 -41.66
N GLU A 494 -6.35 14.65 -41.97
CA GLU A 494 -7.77 15.06 -42.07
C GLU A 494 -8.42 15.22 -40.68
N THR A 495 -8.07 14.36 -39.72
CA THR A 495 -8.64 14.38 -38.37
C THR A 495 -7.76 15.20 -37.42
N LEU A 496 -8.31 16.27 -36.87
CA LEU A 496 -7.62 17.15 -35.93
C LEU A 496 -8.13 16.95 -34.49
N PRO A 497 -7.25 17.06 -33.47
CA PRO A 497 -7.70 17.22 -32.10
C PRO A 497 -8.38 18.58 -31.92
N SER A 498 -9.30 18.68 -30.96
CA SER A 498 -9.84 19.99 -30.54
C SER A 498 -8.80 20.79 -29.77
N VAL A 499 -7.97 20.10 -28.96
CA VAL A 499 -7.00 20.73 -28.06
C VAL A 499 -5.69 19.96 -28.07
N LEU A 500 -4.59 20.69 -28.09
CA LEU A 500 -3.24 20.23 -27.77
C LEU A 500 -2.80 20.86 -26.46
N PHE A 501 -2.76 20.07 -25.39
CA PHE A 501 -2.38 20.54 -24.07
C PHE A 501 -0.94 20.16 -23.74
N MET A 502 -0.10 21.15 -23.41
CA MET A 502 1.31 20.98 -23.07
C MET A 502 1.50 21.06 -21.55
N ALA A 503 2.07 20.02 -20.96
CA ALA A 503 2.34 19.91 -19.52
C ALA A 503 3.77 19.42 -19.26
N ASN A 504 4.24 19.57 -18.02
CA ASN A 504 5.60 19.22 -17.57
C ASN A 504 6.66 19.81 -18.53
N THR A 505 7.64 19.03 -18.97
CA THR A 505 8.66 19.49 -19.92
C THR A 505 8.14 19.60 -21.36
N GLY A 506 6.94 19.08 -21.65
CA GLY A 506 6.27 19.23 -22.96
C GLY A 506 6.01 20.69 -23.35
N ILE A 507 6.00 21.61 -22.39
CA ILE A 507 5.91 23.06 -22.68
C ILE A 507 7.03 23.55 -23.61
N GLU A 508 8.19 22.88 -23.59
CA GLU A 508 9.32 23.20 -24.46
C GLU A 508 8.97 23.13 -25.95
N LEU A 509 7.93 22.38 -26.34
CA LEU A 509 7.47 22.36 -27.74
C LEU A 509 6.92 23.73 -28.20
N THR A 510 6.40 24.53 -27.26
CA THR A 510 5.87 25.88 -27.52
C THR A 510 6.86 27.01 -27.23
N TYR A 511 7.95 26.72 -26.52
CA TYR A 511 8.99 27.71 -26.16
C TYR A 511 10.34 27.47 -26.86
N GLY A 512 10.60 26.24 -27.28
CA GLY A 512 11.88 25.76 -27.82
C GLY A 512 12.26 26.39 -29.16
N SER A 513 13.40 25.98 -29.69
CA SER A 513 14.00 26.53 -30.92
C SER A 513 13.81 25.64 -32.16
N ASP A 514 13.15 24.49 -32.04
CA ASP A 514 12.89 23.62 -33.20
C ASP A 514 11.86 24.27 -34.14
N ALA A 515 12.34 24.85 -35.23
CA ALA A 515 11.53 25.53 -36.22
C ALA A 515 10.48 24.60 -36.88
N GLY A 516 10.77 23.29 -36.99
CA GLY A 516 9.83 22.33 -37.56
C GLY A 516 8.65 22.05 -36.62
N VAL A 517 8.92 21.92 -35.32
CA VAL A 517 7.87 21.79 -34.30
C VAL A 517 7.00 23.05 -34.24
N LEU A 518 7.62 24.24 -34.20
CA LEU A 518 6.88 25.51 -34.16
C LEU A 518 6.03 25.71 -35.42
N ALA A 519 6.54 25.33 -36.61
CA ALA A 519 5.78 25.39 -37.85
C ALA A 519 4.58 24.43 -37.84
N ALA A 520 4.76 23.20 -37.36
CA ALA A 520 3.69 22.22 -37.25
C ALA A 520 2.60 22.67 -36.26
N LEU A 521 2.98 23.17 -35.09
CA LEU A 521 2.04 23.72 -34.09
C LEU A 521 1.30 24.95 -34.64
N SER A 522 1.99 25.85 -35.35
CA SER A 522 1.37 27.02 -35.96
C SER A 522 0.33 26.61 -37.02
N LYS A 523 0.66 25.58 -37.82
CA LYS A 523 -0.26 25.02 -38.81
C LYS A 523 -1.48 24.38 -38.15
N LEU A 524 -1.30 23.58 -37.10
CA LEU A 524 -2.41 23.00 -36.33
C LEU A 524 -3.30 24.10 -35.74
N HIS A 525 -2.71 25.12 -35.14
CA HIS A 525 -3.45 26.24 -34.59
C HIS A 525 -4.26 26.99 -35.66
N SER A 526 -3.67 27.25 -36.83
CA SER A 526 -4.37 27.88 -37.97
C SER A 526 -5.54 27.05 -38.51
N ARG A 527 -5.53 25.73 -38.26
CA ARG A 527 -6.61 24.81 -38.62
C ARG A 527 -7.64 24.62 -37.49
N GLY A 528 -7.60 25.45 -36.44
CA GLY A 528 -8.61 25.49 -35.38
C GLY A 528 -8.29 24.64 -34.15
N VAL A 529 -7.07 24.12 -34.00
CA VAL A 529 -6.65 23.40 -32.79
C VAL A 529 -6.27 24.40 -31.69
N ASP A 530 -6.87 24.29 -30.49
CA ASP A 530 -6.49 25.10 -29.33
C ASP A 530 -5.17 24.56 -28.74
N VAL A 531 -4.07 25.30 -28.93
CA VAL A 531 -2.76 24.95 -28.38
C VAL A 531 -2.61 25.64 -27.03
N VAL A 532 -2.63 24.87 -25.95
CA VAL A 532 -2.69 25.37 -24.58
C VAL A 532 -1.45 24.92 -23.81
N THR A 533 -0.73 25.87 -23.22
CA THR A 533 0.46 25.60 -22.42
C THR A 533 0.19 25.84 -20.94
N CYS A 534 0.48 24.85 -20.09
CA CYS A 534 0.24 24.91 -18.65
C CYS A 534 1.03 26.04 -17.98
N VAL A 535 0.32 27.02 -17.40
CA VAL A 535 0.95 28.16 -16.71
C VAL A 535 1.78 27.74 -15.49
N THR A 536 1.36 26.69 -14.78
CA THR A 536 2.10 26.18 -13.62
C THR A 536 3.45 25.60 -14.05
N CYS A 537 3.49 24.84 -15.14
CA CYS A 537 4.73 24.27 -15.68
C CYS A 537 5.66 25.36 -16.23
N VAL A 538 5.11 26.40 -16.87
CA VAL A 538 5.87 27.57 -17.33
C VAL A 538 6.55 28.28 -16.16
N ASN A 539 5.83 28.44 -15.04
CA ASN A 539 6.38 29.07 -13.84
C ASN A 539 7.48 28.23 -13.19
N ASP A 540 7.30 26.90 -13.15
CA ASP A 540 8.24 25.97 -12.51
C ASP A 540 9.53 25.78 -13.33
N LEU A 541 9.43 25.68 -14.66
CA LEU A 541 10.56 25.46 -15.57
C LEU A 541 11.29 26.75 -15.99
N GLY A 542 11.05 27.87 -15.29
CA GLY A 542 11.83 29.11 -15.46
C GLY A 542 11.41 30.01 -16.62
N TYR A 543 10.24 29.78 -17.25
CA TYR A 543 9.69 30.60 -18.33
C TYR A 543 8.74 31.71 -17.83
N LYS A 544 8.80 32.05 -16.53
CA LYS A 544 7.89 32.98 -15.86
C LYS A 544 7.82 34.34 -16.57
N GLY A 545 6.61 34.79 -16.87
CA GLY A 545 6.36 36.09 -17.51
C GLY A 545 6.63 36.11 -19.02
N THR A 546 6.92 34.97 -19.64
CA THR A 546 7.07 34.86 -21.10
C THR A 546 5.88 34.14 -21.72
N LEU A 547 5.42 34.61 -22.87
CA LEU A 547 4.33 33.98 -23.61
C LEU A 547 4.86 32.87 -24.52
N PRO A 548 4.09 31.78 -24.75
CA PRO A 548 4.49 30.74 -25.68
C PRO A 548 4.59 31.31 -27.10
N LYS A 549 5.49 30.76 -27.93
CA LYS A 549 5.66 31.19 -29.33
C LYS A 549 4.46 30.82 -30.20
N VAL A 550 3.73 29.77 -29.82
CA VAL A 550 2.51 29.30 -30.47
C VAL A 550 1.49 28.94 -29.40
N GLY A 551 0.24 29.37 -29.58
CA GLY A 551 -0.86 29.07 -28.65
C GLY A 551 -0.96 30.06 -27.49
N ARG A 552 -1.59 29.63 -26.40
CA ARG A 552 -1.89 30.46 -25.23
C ARG A 552 -1.54 29.75 -23.92
N LEU A 553 -1.44 30.52 -22.85
CA LEU A 553 -1.38 29.96 -21.50
C LEU A 553 -2.76 29.46 -21.06
N GLY A 554 -2.78 28.33 -20.35
CA GLY A 554 -3.97 27.78 -19.73
C GLY A 554 -3.76 27.50 -18.24
N THR A 555 -4.83 27.64 -17.45
CA THR A 555 -4.82 27.34 -16.02
C THR A 555 -5.08 25.86 -15.77
N ALA A 556 -4.67 25.34 -14.61
CA ALA A 556 -4.96 23.96 -14.21
C ALA A 556 -6.47 23.62 -14.23
N VAL A 557 -7.32 24.61 -13.97
CA VAL A 557 -8.79 24.46 -14.02
C VAL A 557 -9.27 24.30 -15.46
N GLU A 558 -8.74 25.09 -16.40
CA GLU A 558 -9.04 24.92 -17.83
C GLU A 558 -8.54 23.58 -18.36
N SER A 559 -7.36 23.14 -17.93
CA SER A 559 -6.83 21.81 -18.26
C SER A 559 -7.76 20.70 -17.81
N LEU A 560 -8.23 20.78 -16.56
CA LEU A 560 -9.15 19.79 -16.00
C LEU A 560 -10.49 19.80 -16.75
N ASN A 561 -11.01 20.98 -17.09
CA ASN A 561 -12.24 21.11 -17.86
C ASN A 561 -12.13 20.51 -19.26
N TYR A 562 -10.98 20.65 -19.94
CA TYR A 562 -10.76 19.99 -21.22
C TYR A 562 -10.65 18.47 -21.09
N ILE A 563 -9.92 17.98 -20.09
CA ILE A 563 -9.70 16.54 -19.88
C ILE A 563 -10.99 15.84 -19.43
N MET A 564 -11.77 16.48 -18.55
CA MET A 564 -13.01 15.90 -18.00
C MET A 564 -14.25 16.19 -18.86
N GLY A 565 -14.26 17.28 -19.61
CA GLY A 565 -15.44 17.76 -20.35
C GLY A 565 -15.53 17.31 -21.80
N THR A 566 -14.50 16.64 -22.33
CA THR A 566 -14.49 16.12 -23.70
C THR A 566 -14.20 14.62 -23.70
N GLY A 567 -14.48 13.94 -24.82
CA GLY A 567 -14.43 12.47 -24.93
C GLY A 567 -13.03 11.86 -24.75
N PRO A 568 -12.72 10.72 -25.40
CA PRO A 568 -11.43 10.05 -25.18
C PRO A 568 -10.24 10.98 -25.47
N TYR A 569 -9.33 11.13 -24.49
CA TYR A 569 -8.09 11.88 -24.62
C TYR A 569 -6.90 10.94 -24.90
N VAL A 570 -5.90 11.45 -25.61
CA VAL A 570 -4.67 10.71 -25.96
C VAL A 570 -3.49 11.39 -25.27
N THR A 571 -2.75 10.64 -24.47
CA THR A 571 -1.49 11.12 -23.90
C THR A 571 -0.32 10.66 -24.76
N LEU A 572 0.54 11.60 -25.13
CA LEU A 572 1.81 11.33 -25.78
C LEU A 572 2.91 11.50 -24.72
N ALA A 573 3.50 10.38 -24.31
CA ALA A 573 4.47 10.27 -23.23
C ALA A 573 5.86 9.84 -23.70
#